data_AF-A0A842HIE4-F1
#
_entry.id   AF-A0A842HIE4-F1
#
_cell.length_a   1.000
_cell.length_b   1.000
_cell.length_c   1.000
_cell.angle_alpha   90.00
_cell.angle_beta   90.00
_cell.angle_gamma   90.00
#
_symmetry.space_group_name_H-M   'P 1'
#
loop_
_entity.id
_entity.type
_entity.pdbx_description
1 polymer ?
#
loop_
_entity_poly.entity_id
_entity_poly.type
_entity_poly.pdbx_seq_one_letter_code
_entity_poly.pdbx_strand_id
1 'polypeptide(L)'
;MKRTLPTLLASFLLTSLTPFTLHADSLTVEGDLKVEASGTAQGDLTVDNKFTVNPGSGVKAALTVEPNGVIWAGSAEGYDTTNEVPVGYNVRLMWIPQKSTFRGGLMYDDEWTYDDIGDFSFAFGDGVSVRGNASVAFGRWTGASGSMSSAWGDGSSASGARATAWGEASRASGELSTASGYLTLAGGNTATSWGIMTVANGYGSMVWGDGSMALGGSTTAWGKDTVASGDGSTAWGGYVTARAKFSTAMGRFNIGEGNGVEWLELDPLLEIGNGSSDVNPSNALTIIKNGQTTLKNKYWDEQNPTEIPDDPDTTLAGDQSSAGEALVVKGHTNLNGNLTVQGNVTMPRQGDILMGAFQ
;
A
#
# COMPACT_ATOMS: atom_id res chain seq x y z
N MET A 1 26.05 50.66 42.54
CA MET A 1 25.32 50.49 43.81
C MET A 1 24.35 49.33 43.62
N LYS A 2 24.79 48.08 43.88
CA LYS A 2 23.92 46.89 43.80
C LYS A 2 22.94 46.96 44.97
N ARG A 3 21.64 47.08 44.70
CA ARG A 3 20.59 46.88 45.69
C ARG A 3 19.97 45.51 45.47
N THR A 4 20.34 44.56 46.31
CA THR A 4 19.56 43.36 46.56
C THR A 4 18.29 43.79 47.29
N LEU A 5 17.13 43.62 46.65
CA LEU A 5 15.83 43.72 47.33
C LEU A 5 15.53 42.37 47.99
N PRO A 6 15.04 42.35 49.25
CA PRO A 6 14.63 41.12 49.89
C PRO A 6 13.37 40.58 49.21
N THR A 7 13.20 39.26 49.25
CA THR A 7 11.99 38.53 48.89
C THR A 7 10.76 39.20 49.51
N LEU A 8 10.04 39.98 48.70
CA LEU A 8 8.78 40.62 49.05
C LEU A 8 7.71 39.94 48.21
N LEU A 9 6.78 39.24 48.88
CA LEU A 9 5.43 39.05 48.36
C LEU A 9 4.89 40.46 48.07
N ALA A 10 4.92 40.88 46.81
CA ALA A 10 4.39 42.16 46.39
C ALA A 10 3.22 41.91 45.43
N SER A 11 2.01 41.92 45.97
CA SER A 11 0.82 42.23 45.18
C SER A 11 0.94 43.68 44.73
N PHE A 12 1.50 43.90 43.54
CA PHE A 12 1.63 45.23 42.95
C PHE A 12 0.38 45.53 42.12
N LEU A 13 -0.54 46.34 42.67
CA LEU A 13 -1.56 47.02 41.88
C LEU A 13 -0.89 48.26 41.24
N LEU A 14 -0.26 48.12 40.06
CA LEU A 14 0.28 49.27 39.32
C LEU A 14 -0.86 50.00 38.61
N THR A 15 -1.35 51.08 39.21
CA THR A 15 -2.21 52.07 38.55
C THR A 15 -1.41 53.31 38.16
N SER A 16 -0.24 53.17 37.52
CA SER A 16 0.53 54.31 37.01
C SER A 16 0.43 54.43 35.49
N LEU A 17 -0.07 55.58 35.03
CA LEU A 17 -0.24 56.00 33.62
C LEU A 17 1.07 56.26 32.85
N THR A 18 2.22 55.83 33.35
CA THR A 18 3.51 56.02 32.69
C THR A 18 4.12 54.67 32.31
N PRO A 19 4.57 54.48 31.05
CA PRO A 19 5.26 53.27 30.66
C PRO A 19 6.53 53.11 31.50
N PHE A 20 6.71 51.94 32.11
CA PHE A 20 7.91 51.57 32.84
C PHE A 20 8.56 50.37 32.16
N THR A 21 9.89 50.34 32.15
CA THR A 21 10.67 49.19 31.67
C THR A 21 11.16 48.41 32.88
N LEU A 22 10.75 47.15 33.02
CA LEU A 22 11.29 46.26 34.03
C LEU A 22 12.61 45.66 33.50
N HIS A 23 13.74 46.04 34.09
CA HIS A 23 15.02 45.34 33.88
C HIS A 23 15.19 44.29 34.98
N ALA A 24 14.78 43.06 34.71
CA ALA A 24 14.99 41.92 35.59
C ALA A 24 15.64 40.79 34.81
N ASP A 25 16.63 40.12 35.41
CA ASP A 25 17.29 38.95 34.81
C ASP A 25 16.37 37.72 34.80
N SER A 26 15.33 37.70 35.66
CA SER A 26 14.23 36.75 35.67
C SER A 26 13.01 37.35 36.38
N LEU A 27 11.81 37.04 35.90
CA LEU A 27 10.52 37.40 36.52
C LEU A 27 9.74 36.12 36.80
N THR A 28 9.59 35.75 38.07
CA THR A 28 8.76 34.62 38.50
C THR A 28 7.39 35.14 38.90
N VAL A 29 6.32 34.63 38.27
CA VAL A 29 4.94 34.98 38.60
C VAL A 29 4.22 33.74 39.11
N GLU A 30 3.94 33.70 40.41
CA GLU A 30 3.07 32.69 41.00
C GLU A 30 1.60 33.09 40.74
N GLY A 31 1.07 32.70 39.58
CA GLY A 31 -0.32 32.96 39.16
C GLY A 31 -0.46 33.28 37.66
N ASP A 32 -1.65 33.69 37.24
CA ASP A 32 -1.91 34.10 35.86
C ASP A 32 -1.24 35.45 35.55
N LEU A 33 -0.30 35.47 34.59
CA LEU A 33 0.31 36.70 34.08
C LEU A 33 -0.44 37.19 32.84
N LYS A 34 -1.22 38.27 32.97
CA LYS A 34 -1.84 38.97 31.84
C LYS A 34 -0.97 40.16 31.41
N VAL A 35 -0.24 40.02 30.31
CA VAL A 35 0.56 41.12 29.74
C VAL A 35 -0.27 41.91 28.74
N GLU A 36 -0.83 43.04 29.17
CA GLU A 36 -1.50 44.02 28.30
C GLU A 36 -0.53 45.17 27.97
N ALA A 37 0.50 44.92 27.17
CA ALA A 37 1.47 45.96 26.82
C ALA A 37 1.90 45.89 25.35
N SER A 38 1.93 47.04 24.68
CA SER A 38 2.50 47.25 23.34
C SER A 38 4.03 47.47 23.40
N GLY A 39 4.76 46.61 24.11
CA GLY A 39 6.19 46.75 24.36
C GLY A 39 6.97 45.46 24.11
N THR A 40 8.25 45.60 23.73
CA THR A 40 9.18 44.48 23.48
C THR A 40 9.77 43.99 24.81
N ALA A 41 9.53 42.73 25.19
CA ALA A 41 10.24 42.10 26.29
C ALA A 41 11.65 41.65 25.82
N GLN A 42 12.70 41.96 26.59
CA GLN A 42 14.05 41.42 26.42
C GLN A 42 14.44 40.69 27.72
N GLY A 43 14.79 39.40 27.63
CA GLY A 43 15.14 38.52 28.77
C GLY A 43 14.44 37.17 28.69
N ASP A 44 14.85 36.21 29.53
CA ASP A 44 14.18 34.92 29.68
C ASP A 44 12.90 35.10 30.53
N LEU A 45 11.74 34.73 29.99
CA LEU A 45 10.48 34.69 30.73
C LEU A 45 10.23 33.27 31.23
N THR A 46 10.34 33.05 32.54
CA THR A 46 10.00 31.77 33.18
C THR A 46 8.57 31.84 33.71
N VAL A 47 7.67 31.02 33.16
CA VAL A 47 6.30 30.89 33.64
C VAL A 47 6.13 29.51 34.25
N ASP A 48 5.91 29.44 35.57
CA ASP A 48 5.90 28.19 36.33
C ASP A 48 4.64 27.34 36.13
N ASN A 49 3.63 27.87 35.42
CA ASN A 49 2.34 27.19 35.31
C ASN A 49 1.78 27.20 33.87
N LYS A 50 1.16 28.31 33.44
CA LYS A 50 0.52 28.43 32.13
C LYS A 50 0.91 29.75 31.48
N PHE A 51 1.55 29.69 30.31
CA PHE A 51 1.78 30.86 29.47
C PHE A 51 0.77 30.84 28.32
N THR A 52 -0.15 31.80 28.32
CA THR A 52 -1.10 32.01 27.23
C THR A 52 -0.87 33.41 26.67
N VAL A 53 -0.44 33.48 25.41
CA VAL A 53 -0.53 34.73 24.66
C VAL A 53 -1.92 34.76 24.06
N ASN A 54 -2.82 35.54 24.65
CA ASN A 54 -4.11 35.91 24.06
C ASN A 54 -3.92 37.22 23.32
N PRO A 55 -3.56 37.20 22.03
CA PRO A 55 -3.49 38.42 21.27
C PRO A 55 -4.91 38.99 21.13
N GLY A 56 -5.06 40.31 21.28
CA GLY A 56 -6.34 40.99 21.14
C GLY A 56 -7.04 40.74 19.80
N SER A 57 -8.26 41.29 19.64
CA SER A 57 -9.11 41.10 18.46
C SER A 57 -8.35 41.24 17.14
N GLY A 58 -8.21 40.14 16.39
CA GLY A 58 -7.65 40.15 15.03
C GLY A 58 -6.41 39.28 14.79
N VAL A 59 -5.85 38.60 15.79
CA VAL A 59 -4.74 37.65 15.57
C VAL A 59 -5.26 36.21 15.48
N LYS A 60 -4.75 35.47 14.50
CA LYS A 60 -5.29 34.19 14.02
C LYS A 60 -4.70 32.94 14.68
N ALA A 61 -3.78 33.08 15.64
CA ALA A 61 -3.11 31.95 16.30
C ALA A 61 -2.77 32.28 17.77
N ALA A 62 -2.93 31.28 18.63
CA ALA A 62 -2.52 31.33 20.05
C ALA A 62 -1.54 30.19 20.37
N LEU A 63 -0.59 30.48 21.26
CA LEU A 63 0.29 29.50 21.87
C LEU A 63 -0.14 29.28 23.31
N THR A 64 -0.52 28.06 23.62
CA THR A 64 -0.79 27.61 24.98
C THR A 64 0.25 26.57 25.35
N VAL A 65 1.02 26.86 26.40
CA VAL A 65 1.93 25.90 27.03
C VAL A 65 1.28 25.43 28.32
N GLU A 66 1.09 24.12 28.45
CA GLU A 66 0.50 23.45 29.62
C GLU A 66 1.46 22.37 30.15
N PRO A 67 1.33 21.93 31.41
CA PRO A 67 2.18 20.86 31.98
C PRO A 67 2.16 19.56 31.17
N ASN A 68 1.09 19.32 30.42
CA ASN A 68 0.83 18.12 29.63
C ASN A 68 1.00 18.34 28.11
N GLY A 69 1.48 19.51 27.63
CA GLY A 69 1.71 19.73 26.20
C GLY A 69 1.88 21.17 25.72
N VAL A 70 2.17 21.31 24.44
CA VAL A 70 2.20 22.60 23.73
C VAL A 70 1.16 22.55 22.62
N ILE A 71 0.23 23.50 22.65
CA ILE A 71 -0.82 23.66 21.65
C ILE A 71 -0.59 24.97 20.91
N TRP A 72 -0.45 24.86 19.59
CA TRP A 72 -0.56 25.97 18.65
C TRP A 72 -1.90 25.84 17.96
N ALA A 73 -2.90 26.59 18.43
CA ALA A 73 -4.21 26.61 17.82
C ALA A 73 -4.33 27.83 16.89
N GLY A 74 -4.70 27.59 15.62
CA GLY A 74 -5.04 28.63 14.66
C GLY A 74 -6.42 28.37 14.06
N SER A 75 -7.36 29.28 14.25
CA SER A 75 -8.69 29.09 13.68
C SER A 75 -8.73 29.52 12.22
N ALA A 76 -9.34 28.72 11.33
CA ALA A 76 -9.91 29.25 10.10
C ALA A 76 -11.14 30.13 10.42
N GLU A 77 -11.92 29.76 11.47
CA GLU A 77 -13.09 30.49 11.97
C GLU A 77 -13.24 30.34 13.51
N GLY A 78 -12.78 31.30 14.30
CA GLY A 78 -13.10 31.41 15.74
C GLY A 78 -12.31 30.50 16.70
N TYR A 79 -12.02 31.03 17.90
CA TYR A 79 -11.11 30.45 18.91
C TYR A 79 -11.89 29.86 20.10
N ASP A 80 -11.47 28.69 20.60
CA ASP A 80 -11.91 28.11 21.88
C ASP A 80 -10.83 28.34 22.95
N THR A 81 -11.22 28.95 24.08
CA THR A 81 -10.34 29.39 25.18
C THR A 81 -10.30 28.41 26.36
N THR A 82 -10.99 27.27 26.27
CA THR A 82 -11.04 26.31 27.38
C THR A 82 -9.81 25.40 27.31
N ASN A 83 -9.23 25.02 28.47
CA ASN A 83 -8.07 24.10 28.58
C ASN A 83 -8.42 22.65 28.16
N GLU A 84 -9.31 22.51 27.21
CA GLU A 84 -9.76 21.25 26.63
C GLU A 84 -9.17 21.15 25.23
N VAL A 85 -8.96 19.93 24.73
CA VAL A 85 -8.48 19.77 23.37
C VAL A 85 -9.49 20.41 22.42
N PRO A 86 -9.14 21.45 21.63
CA PRO A 86 -10.13 22.20 20.87
C PRO A 86 -10.95 21.28 19.96
N VAL A 87 -12.27 21.32 20.11
CA VAL A 87 -13.25 20.54 19.34
C VAL A 87 -13.65 21.28 18.06
N GLY A 88 -14.06 20.56 17.01
CA GLY A 88 -14.52 21.12 15.74
C GLY A 88 -13.46 21.59 14.72
N TYR A 89 -13.94 22.30 13.69
CA TYR A 89 -13.16 22.68 12.48
C TYR A 89 -12.03 23.68 12.77
N ASN A 90 -10.78 23.26 12.69
CA ASN A 90 -9.64 24.11 13.03
C ASN A 90 -8.30 23.63 12.47
N VAL A 91 -7.34 24.55 12.34
CA VAL A 91 -5.94 24.23 12.05
C VAL A 91 -5.17 24.20 13.36
N ARG A 92 -4.43 23.12 13.62
CA ARG A 92 -3.74 22.93 14.90
C ARG A 92 -2.41 22.24 14.72
N LEU A 93 -1.48 22.56 15.61
CA LEU A 93 -0.25 21.82 15.83
C LEU A 93 -0.15 21.54 17.33
N MET A 94 0.02 20.28 17.70
CA MET A 94 -0.04 19.83 19.09
C MET A 94 1.01 18.76 19.37
N TRP A 95 1.65 18.92 20.53
CA TRP A 95 2.48 17.90 21.16
C TRP A 95 1.81 17.47 22.46
N ILE A 96 1.54 16.16 22.61
CA ILE A 96 0.96 15.55 23.80
C ILE A 96 2.01 14.65 24.48
N PRO A 97 2.81 15.21 25.42
CA PRO A 97 3.81 14.49 26.19
C PRO A 97 3.32 13.18 26.82
N GLN A 98 2.13 13.18 27.45
CA GLN A 98 1.61 11.98 28.14
C GLN A 98 1.43 10.78 27.21
N LYS A 99 1.17 11.06 25.93
CA LYS A 99 1.02 10.05 24.87
C LYS A 99 2.20 10.02 23.93
N SER A 100 3.25 10.82 24.17
CA SER A 100 4.38 11.00 23.25
C SER A 100 3.93 11.19 21.79
N THR A 101 2.90 12.01 21.56
CA THR A 101 2.20 12.11 20.26
C THR A 101 2.27 13.50 19.67
N PHE A 102 2.50 13.59 18.35
CA PHE A 102 2.53 14.83 17.60
C PHE A 102 1.43 14.87 16.54
N ARG A 103 0.67 15.96 16.46
CA ARG A 103 -0.32 16.19 15.40
C ARG A 103 -0.14 17.55 14.77
N GLY A 104 -0.45 17.67 13.48
CA GLY A 104 -0.48 18.94 12.78
C GLY A 104 -1.45 18.97 11.60
N GLY A 105 -2.10 20.10 11.34
CA GLY A 105 -2.89 20.33 10.14
C GLY A 105 -4.36 20.68 10.40
N LEU A 106 -5.20 20.47 9.39
CA LEU A 106 -6.62 20.84 9.36
C LEU A 106 -7.47 19.66 9.84
N MET A 107 -8.47 19.94 10.65
CA MET A 107 -9.33 18.93 11.25
C MET A 107 -10.78 19.42 11.19
N TYR A 108 -11.74 18.50 11.02
CA TYR A 108 -13.14 18.84 10.74
C TYR A 108 -14.11 18.61 11.91
N ASP A 109 -13.83 17.64 12.77
CA ASP A 109 -14.73 17.19 13.85
C ASP A 109 -14.00 17.06 15.21
N ASP A 110 -14.27 16.02 16.00
CA ASP A 110 -13.72 15.81 17.35
C ASP A 110 -12.69 14.65 17.39
N GLU A 111 -12.12 14.30 16.25
CA GLU A 111 -11.25 13.13 16.06
C GLU A 111 -9.89 13.17 16.78
N TRP A 112 -9.51 14.31 17.38
CA TRP A 112 -8.24 14.49 18.12
C TRP A 112 -8.50 14.66 19.62
N THR A 113 -9.59 14.10 20.14
CA THR A 113 -9.79 13.98 21.60
C THR A 113 -8.70 13.10 22.22
N TYR A 114 -8.48 13.22 23.52
CA TYR A 114 -7.49 12.41 24.24
C TYR A 114 -7.71 10.90 24.06
N ASP A 115 -8.96 10.46 23.92
CA ASP A 115 -9.30 9.04 23.78
C ASP A 115 -9.14 8.53 22.34
N ASP A 116 -9.25 9.42 21.33
CA ASP A 116 -9.14 9.08 19.91
C ASP A 116 -7.71 9.22 19.34
N ILE A 117 -6.72 9.45 20.20
CA ILE A 117 -5.30 9.53 19.80
C ILE A 117 -4.51 8.34 20.32
N GLY A 118 -3.87 7.62 19.39
CA GLY A 118 -2.94 6.55 19.74
C GLY A 118 -1.68 7.09 20.42
N ASP A 119 -1.11 6.36 21.37
CA ASP A 119 0.17 6.76 21.98
C ASP A 119 1.34 6.55 21.01
N PHE A 120 2.45 7.24 21.22
CA PHE A 120 3.66 7.23 20.40
C PHE A 120 3.41 7.51 18.91
N SER A 121 2.39 8.30 18.58
CA SER A 121 1.90 8.42 17.21
C SER A 121 2.21 9.78 16.58
N PHE A 122 2.14 9.83 15.25
CA PHE A 122 2.35 11.03 14.46
C PHE A 122 1.22 11.20 13.43
N ALA A 123 0.62 12.39 13.34
CA ALA A 123 -0.32 12.71 12.26
C ALA A 123 -0.03 14.08 11.67
N PHE A 124 -0.07 14.21 10.35
CA PHE A 124 0.01 15.53 9.73
C PHE A 124 -0.79 15.65 8.44
N GLY A 125 -1.68 16.65 8.32
CA GLY A 125 -2.44 16.88 7.08
C GLY A 125 -3.86 17.39 7.26
N ASP A 126 -4.74 17.10 6.30
CA ASP A 126 -6.13 17.57 6.22
C ASP A 126 -7.12 16.44 6.54
N GLY A 127 -7.82 16.47 7.68
CA GLY A 127 -8.74 15.40 8.10
C GLY A 127 -8.04 14.07 8.40
N VAL A 128 -6.89 14.12 9.08
CA VAL A 128 -6.10 12.92 9.40
C VAL A 128 -6.47 12.36 10.77
N SER A 129 -6.77 11.06 10.86
CA SER A 129 -7.12 10.36 12.11
C SER A 129 -6.13 9.24 12.44
N VAL A 130 -5.54 9.26 13.64
CA VAL A 130 -4.59 8.23 14.09
C VAL A 130 -4.94 7.74 15.48
N ARG A 131 -5.58 6.58 15.52
CA ARG A 131 -6.05 5.92 16.76
C ARG A 131 -5.09 4.80 17.21
N GLY A 132 -4.29 4.29 16.29
CA GLY A 132 -3.36 3.20 16.58
C GLY A 132 -2.14 3.64 17.41
N ASN A 133 -1.78 2.82 18.40
CA ASN A 133 -0.52 3.00 19.16
C ASN A 133 0.69 2.81 18.23
N ALA A 134 1.67 3.70 18.33
CA ALA A 134 2.89 3.76 17.50
C ALA A 134 2.62 3.90 16.00
N SER A 135 1.50 4.54 15.63
CA SER A 135 1.07 4.67 14.24
C SER A 135 1.38 6.04 13.64
N VAL A 136 1.46 6.09 12.30
CA VAL A 136 1.78 7.30 11.54
C VAL A 136 0.75 7.52 10.44
N ALA A 137 0.28 8.76 10.26
CA ALA A 137 -0.52 9.12 9.10
C ALA A 137 -0.14 10.48 8.51
N PHE A 138 -0.20 10.58 7.18
CA PHE A 138 0.06 11.84 6.46
C PHE A 138 -0.80 11.96 5.20
N GLY A 139 -1.38 13.13 4.96
CA GLY A 139 -2.11 13.42 3.72
C GLY A 139 -3.44 14.08 3.94
N ARG A 140 -4.46 13.63 3.21
CA ARG A 140 -5.82 14.16 3.27
C ARG A 140 -6.80 13.01 3.52
N TRP A 141 -7.76 13.16 4.43
CA TRP A 141 -8.70 12.10 4.81
C TRP A 141 -8.02 10.75 5.11
N THR A 142 -6.85 10.80 5.77
CA THR A 142 -5.97 9.65 5.96
C THR A 142 -6.16 9.04 7.36
N GLY A 143 -6.30 7.71 7.43
CA GLY A 143 -6.55 6.99 8.68
C GLY A 143 -5.50 5.93 9.03
N ALA A 144 -4.99 5.94 10.27
CA ALA A 144 -4.14 4.88 10.80
C ALA A 144 -4.68 4.38 12.16
N SER A 145 -5.52 3.35 12.13
CA SER A 145 -6.22 2.81 13.31
C SER A 145 -5.64 1.50 13.83
N GLY A 146 -4.88 0.76 13.02
CA GLY A 146 -4.16 -0.42 13.48
C GLY A 146 -2.98 -0.03 14.38
N SER A 147 -2.61 -0.86 15.36
CA SER A 147 -1.37 -0.63 16.12
C SER A 147 -0.15 -0.77 15.20
N MET A 148 0.84 0.13 15.32
CA MET A 148 2.05 0.19 14.49
C MET A 148 1.76 0.34 13.00
N SER A 149 0.61 0.91 12.63
CA SER A 149 0.19 1.06 11.23
C SER A 149 0.70 2.37 10.63
N SER A 150 0.87 2.41 9.32
CA SER A 150 1.28 3.62 8.58
C SER A 150 0.34 3.90 7.41
N ALA A 151 -0.19 5.11 7.28
CA ALA A 151 -1.06 5.52 6.17
C ALA A 151 -0.61 6.83 5.52
N TRP A 152 -0.53 6.86 4.19
CA TRP A 152 -0.02 8.00 3.43
C TRP A 152 -0.85 8.26 2.18
N GLY A 153 -1.36 9.48 1.99
CA GLY A 153 -2.09 9.88 0.77
C GLY A 153 -3.59 10.09 0.95
N ASP A 154 -4.23 10.68 -0.06
CA ASP A 154 -5.65 11.11 0.00
C ASP A 154 -6.60 9.92 0.17
N GLY A 155 -7.43 9.92 1.22
CA GLY A 155 -8.38 8.84 1.50
C GLY A 155 -7.75 7.49 1.87
N SER A 156 -6.45 7.44 2.16
CA SER A 156 -5.76 6.19 2.49
C SER A 156 -6.06 5.72 3.93
N SER A 157 -6.11 4.40 4.15
CA SER A 157 -6.45 3.82 5.45
C SER A 157 -5.64 2.56 5.76
N ALA A 158 -4.92 2.57 6.88
CA ALA A 158 -4.26 1.40 7.46
C ALA A 158 -4.96 0.99 8.77
N SER A 159 -5.81 -0.04 8.70
CA SER A 159 -6.61 -0.51 9.85
C SER A 159 -6.12 -1.82 10.44
N GLY A 160 -5.32 -2.59 9.70
CA GLY A 160 -4.68 -3.79 10.22
C GLY A 160 -3.50 -3.45 11.16
N ALA A 161 -3.23 -4.31 12.14
CA ALA A 161 -2.03 -4.18 12.96
C ALA A 161 -0.78 -4.31 12.08
N ARG A 162 0.19 -3.39 12.25
CA ARG A 162 1.42 -3.29 11.43
C ARG A 162 1.16 -3.13 9.93
N ALA A 163 -0.05 -2.69 9.54
CA ALA A 163 -0.40 -2.51 8.14
C ALA A 163 0.17 -1.20 7.58
N THR A 164 0.47 -1.19 6.28
CA THR A 164 0.96 0.00 5.57
C THR A 164 0.05 0.30 4.38
N ALA A 165 -0.55 1.49 4.34
CA ALA A 165 -1.30 2.01 3.19
C ALA A 165 -0.57 3.23 2.61
N TRP A 166 -0.31 3.21 1.31
CA TRP A 166 0.34 4.31 0.59
C TRP A 166 -0.42 4.61 -0.71
N GLY A 167 -0.74 5.87 -0.95
CA GLY A 167 -1.36 6.34 -2.19
C GLY A 167 -2.87 6.56 -2.06
N GLU A 168 -3.47 7.15 -3.09
CA GLU A 168 -4.85 7.60 -3.05
C GLU A 168 -5.83 6.43 -2.92
N ALA A 169 -6.72 6.54 -1.92
CA ALA A 169 -7.74 5.56 -1.59
C ALA A 169 -7.21 4.13 -1.37
N SER A 170 -5.93 3.98 -1.00
CA SER A 170 -5.32 2.69 -0.68
C SER A 170 -5.72 2.21 0.73
N ARG A 171 -6.08 0.94 0.85
CA ARG A 171 -6.63 0.34 2.07
C ARG A 171 -5.86 -0.92 2.47
N ALA A 172 -5.18 -0.87 3.61
CA ALA A 172 -4.47 -2.00 4.21
C ALA A 172 -5.22 -2.45 5.48
N SER A 173 -6.05 -3.49 5.36
CA SER A 173 -6.92 -3.94 6.46
C SER A 173 -6.51 -5.24 7.13
N GLY A 174 -5.68 -6.06 6.48
CA GLY A 174 -5.10 -7.26 7.08
C GLY A 174 -3.94 -6.94 8.04
N GLU A 175 -3.72 -7.80 9.02
CA GLU A 175 -2.50 -7.71 9.86
C GLU A 175 -1.25 -7.87 8.98
N LEU A 176 -0.22 -7.04 9.20
CA LEU A 176 1.02 -7.02 8.42
C LEU A 176 0.80 -6.80 6.90
N SER A 177 -0.35 -6.27 6.48
CA SER A 177 -0.65 -6.07 5.07
C SER A 177 -0.05 -4.77 4.52
N THR A 178 0.21 -4.73 3.21
CA THR A 178 0.72 -3.54 2.51
C THR A 178 -0.12 -3.24 1.28
N ALA A 179 -0.74 -2.06 1.22
CA ALA A 179 -1.48 -1.56 0.07
C ALA A 179 -0.79 -0.30 -0.49
N SER A 180 -0.44 -0.28 -1.78
CA SER A 180 0.31 0.81 -2.40
C SER A 180 -0.21 1.17 -3.79
N GLY A 181 -0.68 2.40 -4.00
CA GLY A 181 -1.09 2.92 -5.30
C GLY A 181 -2.45 3.63 -5.30
N TYR A 182 -3.23 3.47 -6.36
CA TYR A 182 -4.57 4.08 -6.50
C TYR A 182 -5.66 3.03 -6.34
N LEU A 183 -6.59 3.23 -5.40
CA LEU A 183 -7.71 2.30 -5.14
C LEU A 183 -7.25 0.85 -4.87
N THR A 184 -6.15 0.67 -4.15
CA THR A 184 -5.63 -0.68 -3.83
C THR A 184 -6.19 -1.20 -2.50
N LEU A 185 -6.40 -2.52 -2.40
CA LEU A 185 -6.87 -3.19 -1.19
C LEU A 185 -5.96 -4.37 -0.83
N ALA A 186 -5.29 -4.29 0.32
CA ALA A 186 -4.62 -5.43 0.96
C ALA A 186 -5.45 -5.91 2.15
N GLY A 187 -6.43 -6.76 1.85
CA GLY A 187 -7.45 -7.25 2.77
C GLY A 187 -7.03 -8.48 3.59
N GLY A 188 -6.21 -9.36 3.02
CA GLY A 188 -5.71 -10.55 3.71
C GLY A 188 -4.58 -10.24 4.70
N ASN A 189 -4.45 -11.05 5.76
CA ASN A 189 -3.28 -10.96 6.64
C ASN A 189 -2.02 -11.28 5.85
N THR A 190 -0.95 -10.51 6.06
CA THR A 190 0.33 -10.55 5.33
C THR A 190 0.20 -10.30 3.82
N ALA A 191 -0.96 -9.83 3.34
CA ALA A 191 -1.19 -9.58 1.92
C ALA A 191 -0.48 -8.31 1.44
N THR A 192 -0.06 -8.29 0.18
CA THR A 192 0.59 -7.15 -0.47
C THR A 192 -0.14 -6.81 -1.78
N SER A 193 -0.63 -5.58 -1.92
CA SER A 193 -1.34 -5.10 -3.12
C SER A 193 -0.69 -3.83 -3.64
N TRP A 194 -0.17 -3.87 -4.87
CA TRP A 194 0.53 -2.74 -5.49
C TRP A 194 -0.05 -2.43 -6.88
N GLY A 195 -0.32 -1.15 -7.16
CA GLY A 195 -0.72 -0.65 -8.48
C GLY A 195 -2.05 0.11 -8.51
N ILE A 196 -2.93 -0.21 -9.46
CA ILE A 196 -4.20 0.51 -9.70
C ILE A 196 -5.36 -0.47 -9.59
N MET A 197 -6.35 -0.16 -8.75
CA MET A 197 -7.57 -0.98 -8.57
C MET A 197 -7.27 -2.46 -8.27
N THR A 198 -6.23 -2.73 -7.46
CA THR A 198 -5.79 -4.09 -7.12
C THR A 198 -6.40 -4.59 -5.82
N VAL A 199 -6.61 -5.91 -5.71
CA VAL A 199 -7.22 -6.55 -4.52
C VAL A 199 -6.46 -7.81 -4.10
N ALA A 200 -5.74 -7.74 -2.99
CA ALA A 200 -5.07 -8.87 -2.33
C ALA A 200 -5.86 -9.29 -1.06
N ASN A 201 -6.79 -10.23 -1.19
CA ASN A 201 -7.69 -10.67 -0.10
C ASN A 201 -7.29 -12.01 0.54
N GLY A 202 -6.51 -12.83 -0.17
CA GLY A 202 -6.03 -14.08 0.38
C GLY A 202 -4.97 -13.88 1.48
N TYR A 203 -4.89 -14.82 2.43
CA TYR A 203 -3.80 -14.85 3.41
C TYR A 203 -2.45 -14.95 2.69
N GLY A 204 -1.54 -14.01 2.92
CA GLY A 204 -0.23 -13.97 2.26
C GLY A 204 -0.30 -13.82 0.73
N SER A 205 -1.40 -13.27 0.22
CA SER A 205 -1.57 -13.03 -1.22
C SER A 205 -0.77 -11.81 -1.69
N MET A 206 -0.34 -11.83 -2.94
CA MET A 206 0.45 -10.76 -3.57
C MET A 206 -0.19 -10.34 -4.89
N VAL A 207 -0.38 -9.04 -5.08
CA VAL A 207 -0.87 -8.46 -6.34
C VAL A 207 0.04 -7.33 -6.79
N TRP A 208 0.39 -7.33 -8.08
CA TRP A 208 1.09 -6.21 -8.73
C TRP A 208 0.47 -5.90 -10.10
N GLY A 209 -0.08 -4.69 -10.29
CA GLY A 209 -0.51 -4.21 -11.60
C GLY A 209 -1.82 -3.41 -11.62
N ASP A 210 -2.66 -3.63 -12.63
CA ASP A 210 -3.89 -2.86 -12.90
C ASP A 210 -5.10 -3.80 -12.92
N GLY A 211 -6.14 -3.52 -12.13
CA GLY A 211 -7.39 -4.31 -12.08
C GLY A 211 -7.21 -5.77 -11.63
N SER A 212 -6.08 -6.12 -11.02
CA SER A 212 -5.73 -7.50 -10.70
C SER A 212 -6.14 -7.93 -9.29
N MET A 213 -6.42 -9.22 -9.11
CA MET A 213 -6.98 -9.79 -7.88
C MET A 213 -6.25 -11.08 -7.46
N ALA A 214 -5.84 -11.16 -6.19
CA ALA A 214 -5.31 -12.37 -5.57
C ALA A 214 -6.22 -12.76 -4.39
N LEU A 215 -7.02 -13.80 -4.60
CA LEU A 215 -8.16 -14.16 -3.75
C LEU A 215 -7.94 -15.43 -2.92
N GLY A 216 -7.10 -16.36 -3.40
CA GLY A 216 -6.76 -17.59 -2.68
C GLY A 216 -5.65 -17.39 -1.65
N GLY A 217 -5.48 -18.32 -0.72
CA GLY A 217 -4.35 -18.29 0.21
C GLY A 217 -3.01 -18.43 -0.54
N SER A 218 -2.01 -17.62 -0.19
CA SER A 218 -0.65 -17.67 -0.76
C SER A 218 -0.59 -17.53 -2.29
N THR A 219 -1.50 -16.75 -2.88
CA THR A 219 -1.56 -16.53 -4.34
C THR A 219 -0.72 -15.35 -4.81
N THR A 220 -0.30 -15.36 -6.09
CA THR A 220 0.34 -14.23 -6.75
C THR A 220 -0.41 -13.84 -8.03
N ALA A 221 -0.79 -12.58 -8.19
CA ALA A 221 -1.38 -12.05 -9.42
C ALA A 221 -0.55 -10.86 -9.95
N TRP A 222 -0.08 -10.94 -11.20
CA TRP A 222 0.81 -9.93 -11.79
C TRP A 222 0.35 -9.51 -13.18
N GLY A 223 0.11 -8.22 -13.37
CA GLY A 223 -0.13 -7.59 -14.67
C GLY A 223 -1.48 -6.88 -14.75
N LYS A 224 -2.17 -7.01 -15.88
CA LYS A 224 -3.44 -6.32 -16.13
C LYS A 224 -4.60 -7.29 -16.06
N ASP A 225 -5.62 -6.98 -15.27
CA ASP A 225 -6.86 -7.77 -15.16
C ASP A 225 -6.58 -9.27 -14.90
N THR A 226 -5.60 -9.56 -14.04
CA THR A 226 -5.24 -10.94 -13.68
C THR A 226 -5.95 -11.40 -12.41
N VAL A 227 -6.34 -12.66 -12.33
CA VAL A 227 -7.06 -13.23 -11.19
C VAL A 227 -6.41 -14.53 -10.74
N ALA A 228 -5.76 -14.53 -9.57
CA ALA A 228 -5.29 -15.74 -8.91
C ALA A 228 -6.23 -16.10 -7.77
N SER A 229 -7.02 -17.17 -7.92
CA SER A 229 -8.10 -17.53 -6.98
C SER A 229 -7.99 -18.93 -6.39
N GLY A 230 -7.17 -19.80 -6.96
CA GLY A 230 -6.84 -21.09 -6.33
C GLY A 230 -5.77 -20.93 -5.26
N ASP A 231 -5.86 -21.65 -4.15
CA ASP A 231 -4.83 -21.62 -3.10
C ASP A 231 -3.44 -21.94 -3.69
N GLY A 232 -2.45 -21.10 -3.40
CA GLY A 232 -1.09 -21.20 -3.90
C GLY A 232 -0.94 -21.01 -5.41
N SER A 233 -1.97 -20.47 -6.10
CA SER A 233 -1.92 -20.24 -7.54
C SER A 233 -1.17 -18.96 -7.93
N THR A 234 -0.67 -18.93 -9.15
CA THR A 234 0.02 -17.78 -9.75
C THR A 234 -0.61 -17.41 -11.09
N ALA A 235 -0.99 -16.15 -11.29
CA ALA A 235 -1.47 -15.60 -12.56
C ALA A 235 -0.54 -14.48 -13.04
N TRP A 236 -0.02 -14.56 -14.27
CA TRP A 236 0.89 -13.55 -14.82
C TRP A 236 0.55 -13.16 -16.27
N GLY A 237 0.17 -11.90 -16.51
CA GLY A 237 0.07 -11.36 -17.86
C GLY A 237 -1.07 -10.36 -18.00
N GLY A 238 -1.88 -10.52 -19.05
CA GLY A 238 -3.05 -9.68 -19.30
C GLY A 238 -4.31 -10.51 -19.40
N TYR A 239 -5.32 -10.29 -18.58
CA TYR A 239 -6.59 -11.03 -18.62
C TYR A 239 -6.40 -12.54 -18.38
N VAL A 240 -5.58 -12.89 -17.40
CA VAL A 240 -5.21 -14.29 -17.06
C VAL A 240 -5.87 -14.69 -15.76
N THR A 241 -6.48 -15.88 -15.71
CA THR A 241 -7.11 -16.43 -14.50
C THR A 241 -6.45 -17.74 -14.09
N ALA A 242 -5.89 -17.82 -12.88
CA ALA A 242 -5.44 -19.07 -12.26
C ALA A 242 -6.45 -19.51 -11.18
N ARG A 243 -7.38 -20.41 -11.54
CA ARG A 243 -8.41 -20.92 -10.62
C ARG A 243 -8.00 -22.18 -9.87
N ALA A 244 -7.20 -23.05 -10.48
CA ALA A 244 -6.84 -24.32 -9.88
C ALA A 244 -5.83 -24.13 -8.73
N LYS A 245 -5.99 -24.91 -7.65
CA LYS A 245 -5.06 -24.99 -6.53
C LYS A 245 -3.66 -25.36 -7.02
N PHE A 246 -2.65 -24.61 -6.56
CA PHE A 246 -1.24 -24.72 -6.93
C PHE A 246 -0.94 -24.62 -8.44
N SER A 247 -1.84 -24.02 -9.22
CA SER A 247 -1.65 -23.82 -10.64
C SER A 247 -0.85 -22.56 -10.96
N THR A 248 -0.17 -22.55 -12.10
CA THR A 248 0.39 -21.34 -12.71
C THR A 248 -0.29 -21.08 -14.05
N ALA A 249 -0.78 -19.88 -14.26
CA ALA A 249 -1.31 -19.42 -15.55
C ALA A 249 -0.54 -18.19 -16.01
N MET A 250 -0.16 -18.13 -17.28
CA MET A 250 0.50 -16.95 -17.85
C MET A 250 0.07 -16.61 -19.27
N GLY A 251 0.44 -15.43 -19.77
CA GLY A 251 0.15 -14.99 -21.14
C GLY A 251 -1.07 -14.09 -21.22
N ARG A 252 -2.06 -14.44 -22.06
CA ARG A 252 -3.29 -13.64 -22.22
C ARG A 252 -4.52 -14.49 -22.52
N PHE A 253 -5.64 -14.16 -21.88
CA PHE A 253 -6.95 -14.79 -22.10
C PHE A 253 -6.86 -16.33 -22.11
N ASN A 254 -6.32 -16.90 -21.04
CA ASN A 254 -6.31 -18.36 -20.86
C ASN A 254 -7.73 -18.88 -20.55
N ILE A 255 -7.89 -20.20 -20.61
CA ILE A 255 -9.15 -20.87 -20.26
C ILE A 255 -9.41 -20.77 -18.74
N GLY A 256 -8.40 -21.02 -17.90
CA GLY A 256 -8.41 -20.60 -16.50
C GLY A 256 -9.40 -21.34 -15.61
N GLU A 257 -9.61 -22.63 -15.82
CA GLU A 257 -10.56 -23.46 -15.07
C GLU A 257 -9.91 -24.23 -13.91
N GLY A 258 -10.73 -24.95 -13.13
CA GLY A 258 -10.30 -25.90 -12.11
C GLY A 258 -10.73 -25.56 -10.68
N ASN A 259 -10.46 -26.47 -9.74
CA ASN A 259 -10.84 -26.31 -8.34
C ASN A 259 -9.80 -25.51 -7.54
N GLY A 260 -10.21 -24.43 -6.89
CA GLY A 260 -9.32 -23.57 -6.13
C GLY A 260 -8.92 -24.05 -4.74
N VAL A 261 -9.55 -25.10 -4.21
CA VAL A 261 -9.40 -25.55 -2.82
C VAL A 261 -8.87 -26.99 -2.74
N GLU A 262 -9.30 -27.87 -3.63
CA GLU A 262 -8.93 -29.28 -3.66
C GLU A 262 -7.87 -29.58 -4.73
N TRP A 263 -7.07 -30.61 -4.49
CA TRP A 263 -6.17 -31.16 -5.51
C TRP A 263 -6.92 -32.19 -6.35
N LEU A 264 -7.37 -31.80 -7.54
CA LEU A 264 -8.01 -32.72 -8.49
C LEU A 264 -7.07 -33.01 -9.67
N GLU A 265 -6.77 -34.28 -9.92
CA GLU A 265 -5.79 -34.71 -10.95
C GLU A 265 -6.06 -34.19 -12.38
N LEU A 266 -7.31 -33.83 -12.67
CA LEU A 266 -7.73 -33.29 -13.97
C LEU A 266 -7.71 -31.75 -14.05
N ASP A 267 -7.37 -31.06 -12.96
CA ASP A 267 -7.21 -29.62 -12.97
C ASP A 267 -5.90 -29.21 -13.68
N PRO A 268 -5.84 -27.99 -14.24
CA PRO A 268 -4.60 -27.40 -14.71
C PRO A 268 -3.55 -27.27 -13.60
N LEU A 269 -2.30 -27.58 -13.96
CA LEU A 269 -1.08 -27.29 -13.20
C LEU A 269 -0.33 -26.11 -13.83
N LEU A 270 -0.23 -26.07 -15.17
CA LEU A 270 0.34 -24.96 -15.93
C LEU A 270 -0.54 -24.64 -17.15
N GLU A 271 -0.83 -23.36 -17.36
CA GLU A 271 -1.48 -22.86 -18.57
C GLU A 271 -0.72 -21.68 -19.17
N ILE A 272 -0.50 -21.70 -20.48
CA ILE A 272 -0.01 -20.54 -21.23
C ILE A 272 -1.11 -20.08 -22.19
N GLY A 273 -1.79 -18.99 -21.84
CA GLY A 273 -2.87 -18.38 -22.60
C GLY A 273 -2.39 -17.64 -23.85
N ASN A 274 -3.06 -17.87 -24.97
CA ASN A 274 -2.92 -17.15 -26.23
C ASN A 274 -4.30 -16.76 -26.82
N GLY A 275 -5.29 -16.59 -25.94
CA GLY A 275 -6.61 -16.11 -26.32
C GLY A 275 -6.55 -14.69 -26.88
N SER A 276 -7.54 -14.34 -27.70
CA SER A 276 -7.61 -13.03 -28.36
C SER A 276 -8.57 -12.06 -27.64
N SER A 277 -9.53 -12.60 -26.89
CA SER A 277 -10.52 -11.87 -26.10
C SER A 277 -11.05 -12.76 -24.97
N ASP A 278 -11.79 -12.17 -24.04
CA ASP A 278 -12.57 -12.84 -23.00
C ASP A 278 -13.59 -13.85 -23.55
N VAL A 279 -14.18 -13.57 -24.71
CA VAL A 279 -15.09 -14.49 -25.42
C VAL A 279 -14.37 -15.52 -26.30
N ASN A 280 -13.05 -15.37 -26.50
CA ASN A 280 -12.22 -16.31 -27.26
C ASN A 280 -10.97 -16.71 -26.47
N PRO A 281 -11.15 -17.31 -25.27
CA PRO A 281 -10.04 -17.79 -24.47
C PRO A 281 -9.38 -18.98 -25.16
N SER A 282 -8.07 -19.11 -25.00
CA SER A 282 -7.30 -20.21 -25.57
C SER A 282 -5.99 -20.39 -24.83
N ASN A 283 -5.53 -21.64 -24.74
CA ASN A 283 -4.20 -21.97 -24.24
C ASN A 283 -3.35 -22.53 -25.38
N ALA A 284 -2.13 -22.02 -25.51
CA ALA A 284 -1.08 -22.60 -26.36
C ALA A 284 -0.49 -23.88 -25.73
N LEU A 285 -0.40 -23.89 -24.40
CA LEU A 285 0.09 -25.02 -23.59
C LEU A 285 -0.83 -25.20 -22.38
N THR A 286 -1.22 -26.44 -22.12
CA THR A 286 -1.83 -26.86 -20.85
C THR A 286 -1.11 -28.10 -20.34
N ILE A 287 -0.65 -28.07 -19.09
CA ILE A 287 -0.24 -29.25 -18.33
C ILE A 287 -1.24 -29.41 -17.20
N ILE A 288 -1.87 -30.57 -17.06
CA ILE A 288 -2.75 -30.88 -15.92
C ILE A 288 -2.00 -31.67 -14.84
N LYS A 289 -2.57 -31.74 -13.63
CA LYS A 289 -1.90 -32.27 -12.44
C LYS A 289 -1.45 -33.74 -12.58
N ASN A 290 -2.13 -34.55 -13.39
CA ASN A 290 -1.73 -35.93 -13.70
C ASN A 290 -0.53 -36.07 -14.66
N GLY A 291 0.04 -34.95 -15.14
CA GLY A 291 1.19 -34.92 -16.06
C GLY A 291 0.83 -34.89 -17.54
N GLN A 292 -0.44 -35.00 -17.92
CA GLN A 292 -0.85 -34.87 -19.32
C GLN A 292 -0.62 -33.44 -19.81
N THR A 293 0.02 -33.34 -20.97
CA THR A 293 0.37 -32.07 -21.62
C THR A 293 -0.33 -31.96 -22.96
N THR A 294 -0.94 -30.80 -23.23
CA THR A 294 -1.56 -30.45 -24.50
C THR A 294 -0.87 -29.21 -25.08
N LEU A 295 -0.38 -29.33 -26.31
CA LEU A 295 0.11 -28.21 -27.12
C LEU A 295 -0.92 -27.90 -28.20
N LYS A 296 -1.32 -26.64 -28.34
CA LYS A 296 -2.28 -26.19 -29.37
C LYS A 296 -1.69 -25.02 -30.15
N ASN A 297 -1.44 -25.24 -31.44
CA ASN A 297 -1.14 -24.16 -32.36
C ASN A 297 -2.46 -23.57 -32.90
N LYS A 298 -2.85 -22.40 -32.38
CA LYS A 298 -4.09 -21.69 -32.75
C LYS A 298 -4.16 -21.28 -34.22
N TYR A 299 -3.01 -21.14 -34.88
CA TYR A 299 -2.90 -20.69 -36.28
C TYR A 299 -2.37 -21.78 -37.21
N TRP A 300 -2.29 -23.02 -36.76
CA TRP A 300 -1.96 -24.11 -37.66
C TRP A 300 -3.15 -24.43 -38.56
N ASP A 301 -3.02 -24.07 -39.82
CA ASP A 301 -3.83 -24.57 -40.91
C ASP A 301 -2.99 -25.58 -41.69
N GLU A 302 -3.44 -26.85 -41.74
CA GLU A 302 -2.75 -27.91 -42.49
C GLU A 302 -2.69 -27.60 -43.99
N GLN A 303 -3.62 -26.79 -44.50
CA GLN A 303 -3.70 -26.41 -45.91
C GLN A 303 -2.89 -25.16 -46.22
N ASN A 304 -2.65 -24.30 -45.22
CA ASN A 304 -1.87 -23.07 -45.32
C ASN A 304 -1.06 -22.85 -44.02
N PRO A 305 0.02 -23.61 -43.80
CA PRO A 305 0.79 -23.48 -42.56
C PRO A 305 1.27 -22.04 -42.42
N THR A 306 1.03 -21.44 -41.24
CA THR A 306 1.50 -20.08 -40.95
C THR A 306 3.02 -20.06 -41.12
N GLU A 307 3.52 -19.35 -42.14
CA GLU A 307 4.95 -19.16 -42.34
C GLU A 307 5.49 -18.39 -41.14
N ILE A 308 6.34 -19.05 -40.35
CA ILE A 308 7.19 -18.35 -39.39
C ILE A 308 8.16 -17.54 -40.25
N PRO A 309 8.29 -16.21 -40.07
CA PRO A 309 9.26 -15.42 -40.81
C PRO A 309 10.62 -16.10 -40.74
N ASP A 310 11.28 -16.24 -41.89
CA ASP A 310 12.62 -16.82 -41.98
C ASP A 310 13.49 -16.25 -40.85
N ASP A 311 14.19 -17.15 -40.15
CA ASP A 311 15.15 -16.77 -39.12
C ASP A 311 16.06 -15.65 -39.69
N PRO A 312 16.17 -14.49 -39.04
CA PRO A 312 17.10 -13.44 -39.50
C PRO A 312 18.56 -13.90 -39.47
N ASP A 313 18.87 -15.06 -38.88
CA ASP A 313 20.18 -15.67 -38.97
C ASP A 313 20.43 -16.25 -40.38
N THR A 314 21.40 -15.69 -41.07
CA THR A 314 21.80 -16.08 -42.45
C THR A 314 23.00 -17.03 -42.46
N THR A 315 23.23 -17.76 -41.37
CA THR A 315 24.41 -18.63 -41.28
C THR A 315 24.20 -20.01 -41.92
N LEU A 316 25.05 -20.26 -42.92
CA LEU A 316 25.12 -21.41 -43.82
C LEU A 316 24.93 -22.81 -43.17
N ALA A 317 24.11 -23.63 -43.83
CA ALA A 317 24.18 -25.09 -43.92
C ALA A 317 24.38 -25.86 -42.60
N GLY A 318 23.50 -25.59 -41.65
CA GLY A 318 23.14 -26.46 -40.52
C GLY A 318 21.83 -26.01 -39.86
N ASP A 319 21.18 -25.04 -40.48
CA ASP A 319 20.12 -24.27 -39.89
C ASP A 319 18.79 -25.00 -40.09
N GLN A 320 18.33 -25.63 -39.01
CA GLN A 320 17.08 -26.36 -38.95
C GLN A 320 15.97 -25.31 -38.82
N SER A 321 15.60 -24.72 -39.96
CA SER A 321 14.47 -23.81 -40.04
C SER A 321 13.21 -24.56 -39.61
N SER A 322 12.68 -24.14 -38.48
CA SER A 322 11.47 -24.64 -37.81
C SER A 322 10.18 -24.31 -38.57
N ALA A 323 10.23 -24.18 -39.90
CA ALA A 323 9.08 -23.91 -40.74
C ALA A 323 8.27 -25.20 -40.91
N GLY A 324 7.39 -25.47 -39.93
CA GLY A 324 6.39 -26.54 -40.00
C GLY A 324 6.48 -27.63 -38.93
N GLU A 325 7.41 -27.53 -37.98
CA GLU A 325 7.56 -28.56 -36.95
C GLU A 325 6.76 -28.19 -35.68
N ALA A 326 5.67 -28.92 -35.42
CA ALA A 326 4.82 -28.74 -34.24
C ALA A 326 5.53 -29.13 -32.92
N LEU A 327 6.63 -29.88 -33.00
CA LEU A 327 7.50 -30.24 -31.88
C LEU A 327 8.91 -30.59 -32.41
N VAL A 328 9.86 -29.67 -32.25
CA VAL A 328 11.27 -29.93 -32.59
C VAL A 328 11.97 -30.51 -31.37
N VAL A 329 12.40 -31.75 -31.45
CA VAL A 329 13.19 -32.40 -30.40
C VAL A 329 14.63 -32.57 -30.88
N LYS A 330 15.49 -31.59 -30.57
CA LYS A 330 16.93 -31.70 -30.86
C LYS A 330 17.64 -32.43 -29.72
N GLY A 331 18.09 -33.67 -29.94
CA GLY A 331 18.86 -34.49 -28.98
C GLY A 331 18.23 -35.83 -28.60
N HIS A 332 18.83 -36.56 -27.65
CA HIS A 332 18.26 -37.80 -27.12
C HIS A 332 17.07 -37.50 -26.22
N THR A 333 15.86 -37.68 -26.71
CA THR A 333 14.65 -37.63 -25.89
C THR A 333 14.05 -39.02 -25.80
N ASN A 334 13.87 -39.49 -24.57
CA ASN A 334 13.28 -40.79 -24.32
C ASN A 334 11.75 -40.62 -24.23
N LEU A 335 11.04 -40.87 -25.32
CA LEU A 335 9.58 -40.93 -25.35
C LEU A 335 9.15 -42.33 -24.89
N ASN A 336 8.98 -42.53 -23.58
CA ASN A 336 8.44 -43.77 -23.03
C ASN A 336 6.92 -43.79 -23.20
N GLY A 337 6.43 -44.44 -24.26
CA GLY A 337 5.00 -44.63 -24.52
C GLY A 337 4.67 -44.77 -26.01
N ASN A 338 3.37 -44.79 -26.33
CA ASN A 338 2.91 -44.82 -27.73
C ASN A 338 2.89 -43.40 -28.31
N LEU A 339 3.75 -43.12 -29.27
CA LEU A 339 3.64 -41.92 -30.13
C LEU A 339 2.64 -42.22 -31.25
N THR A 340 1.49 -41.55 -31.23
CA THR A 340 0.53 -41.60 -32.34
C THR A 340 0.71 -40.37 -33.19
N VAL A 341 1.23 -40.53 -34.41
CA VAL A 341 1.33 -39.46 -35.41
C VAL A 341 0.12 -39.57 -36.34
N GLN A 342 -0.73 -38.54 -36.37
CA GLN A 342 -1.84 -38.45 -37.33
C GLN A 342 -1.39 -37.54 -38.48
N GLY A 343 -1.10 -38.13 -39.65
CA GLY A 343 -0.61 -37.43 -40.84
C GLY A 343 0.43 -38.24 -41.62
N ASN A 344 0.87 -37.72 -42.77
CA ASN A 344 1.96 -38.32 -43.54
C ASN A 344 3.30 -38.04 -42.86
N VAL A 345 4.01 -39.09 -42.44
CA VAL A 345 5.38 -38.97 -41.93
C VAL A 345 6.34 -38.87 -43.11
N THR A 346 6.84 -37.67 -43.39
CA THR A 346 7.91 -37.47 -44.38
C THR A 346 9.26 -37.57 -43.67
N MET A 347 10.03 -38.62 -43.92
CA MET A 347 11.36 -38.82 -43.30
C MET A 347 12.47 -38.31 -44.23
N PRO A 348 13.16 -37.20 -43.93
CA PRO A 348 14.36 -36.82 -44.66
C PRO A 348 15.53 -37.68 -44.18
N ARG A 349 15.70 -38.86 -44.80
CA ARG A 349 16.76 -39.87 -44.56
C ARG A 349 16.52 -40.81 -43.39
N GLN A 350 16.93 -42.08 -43.59
CA GLN A 350 16.95 -43.15 -42.61
C GLN A 350 17.84 -42.76 -41.41
N GLY A 351 17.26 -42.32 -40.30
CA GLY A 351 18.04 -42.03 -39.10
C GLY A 351 17.26 -41.65 -37.86
N ASP A 352 16.18 -40.88 -37.99
CA ASP A 352 15.77 -40.05 -36.84
C ASP A 352 14.68 -40.66 -35.94
N ILE A 353 14.08 -41.79 -36.32
CA ILE A 353 13.22 -42.58 -35.42
C ILE A 353 13.57 -44.07 -35.53
N LEU A 354 14.49 -44.54 -34.68
CA LEU A 354 14.71 -45.97 -34.45
C LEU A 354 13.62 -46.50 -33.52
N MET A 355 12.48 -46.92 -34.08
CA MET A 355 11.52 -47.75 -33.35
C MET A 355 12.11 -49.17 -33.26
N GLY A 356 12.94 -49.40 -32.25
CA GLY A 356 13.42 -50.74 -31.92
C GLY A 356 12.27 -51.61 -31.42
N ALA A 357 11.76 -52.50 -32.27
CA ALA A 357 10.93 -53.60 -31.81
C ALA A 357 11.82 -54.60 -31.06
N PHE A 358 11.79 -54.57 -29.73
CA PHE A 358 12.26 -55.69 -28.94
C PHE A 358 11.09 -56.64 -28.73
N GLN A 359 11.20 -57.86 -29.30
CA GLN A 359 10.33 -58.99 -29.02
C GLN A 359 10.54 -59.51 -27.60
#